data_AF-A0A5K0ZWI5-F1
#
_entry.id   AF-A0A5K0ZWI5-F1
#
_cell.length_a   1.000
_cell.length_b   1.000
_cell.length_c   1.000
_cell.angle_alpha   90.00
_cell.angle_beta   90.00
_cell.angle_gamma   90.00
#
_symmetry.space_group_name_H-M   'P 1'
#
loop_
_entity.id
_entity.type
_entity.pdbx_description
1 polymer ?
#
loop_
_entity_poly.entity_id
_entity_poly.type
_entity_poly.pdbx_seq_one_letter_code
_entity_poly.pdbx_strand_id
1 'polypeptide(L)'
;EREACMICASEQCEDSFRESLVSSLSQYNLNDSQVSAISSAISTIKCTHSHAVKLIQGPPGTGKTNTVSKLLWTLLQQNFTILTCASTNVAIKEVASRVLKLVRDSNWGSRDYMHGCFLGDILLVGNKERLSLDVDDDLNEIFLDHRVARLSECLDLRTGWEHKLASMIKFLDTCAFEYNRCTADMDSKAAVCFVDFLRPRFDSIAVTLEDYAVIISTHLPREFISDLEIEYIDLLLKLLSHLRKLMSSMDSRSIELERIFSSPMNTDIPEISSTKNSLNDVFSEGATCRSLQVVRIACLDTLQYLKRSFKRSSIGRKDLLRCASLVFCTTSSAAFLHSFEINHLSVLVIDEAAQIKECESAIPLQLDGLRHAVLIGDERQLCATVKSK
;
A
#
# COMPACT_ATOMS: atom_id res chain seq x y z
N GLU A 1 37.66 -10.52 -15.80
CA GLU A 1 36.75 -10.88 -16.91
C GLU A 1 36.07 -9.63 -17.45
N ARG A 2 35.44 -9.67 -18.65
CA ARG A 2 34.75 -8.50 -19.22
C ARG A 2 33.46 -8.23 -18.42
N GLU A 3 33.50 -7.28 -17.49
CA GLU A 3 32.36 -6.90 -16.64
C GLU A 3 31.27 -6.09 -17.35
N ALA A 4 31.51 -5.62 -18.59
CA ALA A 4 30.60 -4.76 -19.33
C ALA A 4 30.13 -5.40 -20.65
N CYS A 5 28.86 -5.21 -20.98
CA CYS A 5 28.27 -5.66 -22.23
C CYS A 5 28.85 -4.85 -23.40
N MET A 6 29.49 -5.51 -24.37
CA MET A 6 30.12 -4.82 -25.50
C MET A 6 29.12 -4.07 -26.39
N ILE A 7 27.87 -4.54 -26.45
CA ILE A 7 26.80 -3.88 -27.22
C ILE A 7 26.39 -2.59 -26.51
N CYS A 8 26.12 -2.64 -25.20
CA CYS A 8 25.76 -1.45 -24.41
C CYS A 8 26.88 -0.39 -24.41
N ALA A 9 28.15 -0.81 -24.33
CA ALA A 9 29.30 0.09 -24.37
C ALA A 9 29.41 0.84 -25.73
N SER A 10 28.91 0.25 -26.82
CA SER A 10 28.95 0.86 -28.16
C SER A 10 27.82 1.87 -28.40
N GLU A 11 26.75 1.86 -27.60
CA GLU A 11 25.55 2.68 -27.79
C GLU A 11 25.59 4.05 -27.08
N GLN A 12 26.67 4.41 -26.38
CA GLN A 12 26.85 5.70 -25.66
C GLN A 12 25.74 6.08 -24.64
N CYS A 13 24.83 5.18 -24.29
CA CYS A 13 23.74 5.43 -23.33
C CYS A 13 24.11 5.21 -21.85
N GLU A 14 25.31 4.69 -21.53
CA GLU A 14 25.66 4.32 -20.14
C GLU A 14 26.02 5.52 -19.25
N ASP A 15 26.72 6.54 -19.76
CA ASP A 15 27.32 7.57 -18.90
C ASP A 15 26.29 8.55 -18.31
N SER A 16 25.35 9.06 -19.14
CA SER A 16 24.31 9.99 -18.67
C SER A 16 23.34 9.33 -17.67
N PHE A 17 23.05 8.04 -17.86
CA PHE A 17 22.24 7.28 -16.94
C PHE A 17 22.96 7.02 -15.61
N ARG A 18 24.25 6.67 -15.66
CA ARG A 18 25.05 6.46 -14.43
C ARG A 18 25.11 7.74 -13.60
N GLU A 19 25.26 8.91 -14.21
CA GLU A 19 25.23 10.19 -13.49
C GLU A 19 23.87 10.46 -12.83
N SER A 20 22.77 10.23 -13.55
CA SER A 20 21.40 10.34 -13.00
C SER A 20 21.14 9.35 -11.86
N LEU A 21 21.69 8.14 -11.95
CA LEU A 21 21.56 7.12 -10.91
C LEU A 21 22.39 7.45 -9.68
N VAL A 22 23.65 7.87 -9.84
CA VAL A 22 24.54 8.25 -8.74
C VAL A 22 23.98 9.47 -8.00
N SER A 23 23.48 10.47 -8.72
CA SER A 23 22.77 11.60 -8.10
C SER A 23 21.53 11.15 -7.33
N SER A 24 20.74 10.21 -7.87
CA SER A 24 19.60 9.61 -7.15
C SER A 24 20.01 8.81 -5.91
N LEU A 25 21.20 8.20 -5.90
CA LEU A 25 21.71 7.45 -4.74
C LEU A 25 22.34 8.34 -3.66
N SER A 26 22.75 9.56 -4.01
CA SER A 26 23.41 10.50 -3.09
C SER A 26 22.56 10.84 -1.85
N GLN A 27 21.23 10.77 -1.98
CA GLN A 27 20.29 11.01 -0.88
C GLN A 27 20.31 9.92 0.21
N TYR A 28 20.94 8.75 -0.04
CA TYR A 28 20.89 7.60 0.86
C TYR A 28 22.11 7.43 1.77
N ASN A 29 23.00 8.43 1.84
CA ASN A 29 24.21 8.43 2.68
C ASN A 29 25.02 7.13 2.57
N LEU A 30 25.25 6.69 1.33
CA LEU A 30 26.05 5.51 0.99
C LEU A 30 27.51 5.92 0.77
N ASN A 31 28.45 5.03 1.07
CA ASN A 31 29.85 5.23 0.70
C ASN A 31 30.11 4.87 -0.77
N ASP A 32 31.24 5.29 -1.31
CA ASP A 32 31.59 5.09 -2.73
C ASP A 32 31.57 3.62 -3.16
N SER A 33 32.00 2.71 -2.28
CA SER A 33 31.98 1.27 -2.59
C SER A 33 30.57 0.72 -2.72
N GLN A 34 29.63 1.18 -1.88
CA GLN A 34 28.22 0.81 -1.94
C GLN A 34 27.55 1.41 -3.17
N VAL A 35 27.80 2.68 -3.47
CA VAL A 35 27.28 3.35 -4.68
C VAL A 35 27.78 2.66 -5.94
N SER A 36 29.07 2.31 -5.99
CA SER A 36 29.67 1.58 -7.11
C SER A 36 29.04 0.19 -7.28
N ALA A 37 28.86 -0.55 -6.18
CA ALA A 37 28.23 -1.87 -6.22
C ALA A 37 26.79 -1.81 -6.74
N ILE A 38 25.97 -0.88 -6.24
CA ILE A 38 24.58 -0.70 -6.69
C ILE A 38 24.54 -0.26 -8.16
N SER A 39 25.34 0.74 -8.54
CA SER A 39 25.38 1.24 -9.92
C SER A 39 25.76 0.14 -10.90
N SER A 40 26.80 -0.63 -10.55
CA SER A 40 27.28 -1.76 -11.33
C SER A 40 26.20 -2.86 -11.44
N ALA A 41 25.45 -3.14 -10.37
CA ALA A 41 24.34 -4.10 -10.40
C ALA A 41 23.20 -3.64 -11.32
N ILE A 42 22.81 -2.37 -11.24
CA ILE A 42 21.70 -1.82 -12.04
C ILE A 42 22.07 -1.78 -13.52
N SER A 43 23.30 -1.39 -13.87
CA SER A 43 23.78 -1.47 -15.26
C SER A 43 23.69 -2.89 -15.81
N THR A 44 24.04 -3.91 -15.01
CA THR A 44 23.91 -5.32 -15.41
C THR A 44 22.45 -5.72 -15.59
N ILE A 45 21.55 -5.32 -14.67
CA ILE A 45 20.12 -5.65 -14.71
C ILE A 45 19.39 -4.98 -15.89
N LYS A 46 19.83 -3.80 -16.33
CA LYS A 46 19.25 -3.10 -17.49
C LYS A 46 19.65 -3.72 -18.83
N CYS A 47 20.73 -4.50 -18.87
CA CYS A 47 21.22 -5.10 -20.11
C CYS A 47 20.28 -6.23 -20.56
N THR A 48 19.59 -6.05 -21.68
CA THR A 48 18.72 -7.07 -22.27
C THR A 48 19.47 -8.11 -23.12
N HIS A 49 20.76 -7.88 -23.41
CA HIS A 49 21.57 -8.69 -24.31
C HIS A 49 22.11 -9.98 -23.69
N SER A 50 22.06 -10.12 -22.36
CA SER A 50 22.64 -11.26 -21.65
C SER A 50 21.94 -11.54 -20.34
N HIS A 51 21.86 -12.81 -19.96
CA HIS A 51 21.54 -13.21 -18.59
C HIS A 51 22.81 -13.10 -17.75
N ALA A 52 22.73 -12.54 -16.55
CA ALA A 52 23.91 -12.27 -15.74
C ALA A 52 23.68 -12.53 -14.26
N VAL A 53 24.69 -13.11 -13.63
CA VAL A 53 24.79 -13.26 -12.17
C VAL A 53 25.85 -12.28 -11.68
N LYS A 54 25.51 -11.46 -10.70
CA LYS A 54 26.43 -10.51 -10.09
C LYS A 54 26.59 -10.80 -8.61
N LEU A 55 27.81 -10.66 -8.10
CA LEU A 55 28.13 -10.91 -6.71
C LEU A 55 28.52 -9.60 -6.03
N ILE A 56 27.87 -9.27 -4.92
CA ILE A 56 28.23 -8.14 -4.04
C ILE A 56 28.75 -8.73 -2.73
N GLN A 57 30.03 -8.49 -2.43
CA GLN A 57 30.66 -8.96 -1.22
C GLN A 57 31.15 -7.78 -0.37
N GLY A 58 31.20 -8.00 0.94
CA GLY A 58 31.75 -7.04 1.88
C GLY A 58 31.87 -7.65 3.28
N PRO A 59 32.90 -7.29 4.07
CA PRO A 59 33.08 -7.79 5.44
C PRO A 59 31.83 -7.65 6.34
N PRO A 60 31.76 -8.38 7.46
CA PRO A 60 30.71 -8.17 8.47
C PRO A 60 30.65 -6.70 8.93
N GLY A 61 29.45 -6.17 9.14
CA GLY A 61 29.26 -4.79 9.61
C GLY A 61 29.37 -3.69 8.54
N THR A 62 29.70 -4.02 7.28
CA THR A 62 29.82 -3.04 6.17
C THR A 62 28.49 -2.55 5.59
N GLY A 63 27.37 -2.90 6.23
CA GLY A 63 26.04 -2.46 5.80
C GLY A 63 25.49 -3.18 4.57
N LYS A 64 25.92 -4.40 4.24
CA LYS A 64 25.43 -5.19 3.09
C LYS A 64 23.90 -5.18 2.95
N THR A 65 23.17 -5.56 3.99
CA THR A 65 21.69 -5.55 3.99
C THR A 65 21.10 -4.15 3.80
N ASN A 66 21.81 -3.08 4.19
CA ASN A 66 21.41 -1.70 3.88
C ASN A 66 21.67 -1.37 2.40
N THR A 67 22.80 -1.82 1.84
CA THR A 67 23.06 -1.74 0.40
C THR A 67 21.98 -2.48 -0.41
N VAL A 68 21.54 -3.66 0.06
CA VAL A 68 20.45 -4.43 -0.56
C VAL A 68 19.14 -3.63 -0.54
N SER A 69 18.74 -3.05 0.59
CA SER A 69 17.49 -2.28 0.64
C SER A 69 17.52 -1.06 -0.29
N LYS A 70 18.66 -0.39 -0.45
CA LYS A 70 18.82 0.71 -1.43
C LYS A 70 18.80 0.20 -2.87
N LEU A 71 19.45 -0.92 -3.17
CA LEU A 71 19.39 -1.55 -4.49
C LEU A 71 17.94 -1.88 -4.87
N LEU A 72 17.21 -2.57 -3.98
CA LEU A 72 15.82 -2.95 -4.20
C LEU A 72 14.93 -1.73 -4.41
N TRP A 73 15.12 -0.70 -3.59
CA TRP A 73 14.38 0.56 -3.73
C TRP A 73 14.64 1.24 -5.09
N THR A 74 15.91 1.35 -5.53
CA THR A 74 16.23 1.94 -6.83
C THR A 74 15.68 1.10 -8.00
N LEU A 75 15.69 -0.23 -7.89
CA LEU A 75 15.09 -1.11 -8.89
C LEU A 75 13.56 -0.96 -8.95
N LEU A 76 12.90 -0.83 -7.80
CA LEU A 76 11.46 -0.55 -7.72
C LEU A 76 11.09 0.79 -8.37
N GLN A 77 11.87 1.85 -8.14
CA GLN A 77 11.67 3.15 -8.78
C GLN A 77 11.84 3.09 -10.31
N GLN A 78 12.53 2.07 -10.82
CA GLN A 78 12.72 1.81 -12.25
C GLN A 78 11.73 0.78 -12.81
N ASN A 79 10.69 0.43 -12.05
CA ASN A 79 9.65 -0.53 -12.42
C ASN A 79 10.16 -1.94 -12.72
N PHE A 80 11.28 -2.35 -12.10
CA PHE A 80 11.71 -3.74 -12.15
C PHE A 80 10.84 -4.62 -11.24
N THR A 81 10.62 -5.84 -11.68
CA THR A 81 9.93 -6.89 -10.94
C THR A 81 10.95 -7.83 -10.29
N ILE A 82 10.89 -7.95 -8.96
CA ILE A 82 12.00 -8.47 -8.17
C ILE A 82 11.52 -9.58 -7.23
N LEU A 83 12.27 -10.69 -7.21
CA LEU A 83 12.21 -11.67 -6.15
C LEU A 83 13.40 -11.45 -5.21
N THR A 84 13.14 -11.18 -3.94
CA THR A 84 14.15 -11.11 -2.89
C THR A 84 14.07 -12.33 -1.99
N CYS A 85 15.19 -13.03 -1.86
CA CYS A 85 15.33 -14.22 -1.05
C CYS A 85 16.38 -14.01 0.05
N ALA A 86 16.22 -14.71 1.17
CA ALA A 86 17.27 -14.88 2.17
C ALA A 86 17.27 -16.31 2.75
N SER A 87 18.35 -16.66 3.45
CA SER A 87 18.54 -17.97 4.10
C SER A 87 17.56 -18.22 5.25
N THR A 88 17.20 -17.16 6.00
CA THR A 88 16.41 -17.25 7.24
C THR A 88 15.25 -16.26 7.28
N ASN A 89 14.26 -16.55 8.13
CA ASN A 89 13.15 -15.64 8.40
C ASN A 89 13.62 -14.33 9.04
N VAL A 90 14.70 -14.35 9.83
CA VAL A 90 15.25 -13.13 10.45
C VAL A 90 15.85 -12.23 9.38
N ALA A 91 16.68 -12.79 8.50
CA ALA A 91 17.32 -12.02 7.42
C ALA A 91 16.29 -11.41 6.47
N ILE A 92 15.28 -12.18 6.03
CA ILE A 92 14.28 -11.65 5.10
C ILE A 92 13.41 -10.56 5.73
N LYS A 93 13.06 -10.69 7.02
CA LYS A 93 12.34 -9.64 7.76
C LYS A 93 13.16 -8.36 7.84
N GLU A 94 14.45 -8.46 8.14
CA GLU A 94 15.34 -7.29 8.23
C GLU A 94 15.41 -6.53 6.89
N VAL A 95 15.56 -7.24 5.75
CA VAL A 95 15.54 -6.62 4.42
C VAL A 95 14.19 -5.98 4.15
N ALA A 96 13.09 -6.71 4.37
CA ALA A 96 11.74 -6.24 4.10
C ALA A 96 11.39 -4.98 4.91
N SER A 97 11.71 -4.96 6.21
CA SER A 97 11.47 -3.81 7.09
C SER A 97 12.25 -2.58 6.65
N ARG A 98 13.48 -2.74 6.14
CA ARG A 98 14.27 -1.60 5.62
C ARG A 98 13.70 -1.04 4.33
N VAL A 99 13.22 -1.90 3.43
CA VAL A 99 12.53 -1.44 2.20
C VAL A 99 11.21 -0.76 2.54
N LEU A 100 10.43 -1.32 3.48
CA LEU A 100 9.17 -0.71 3.93
C LEU A 100 9.37 0.69 4.52
N LYS A 101 10.44 0.90 5.31
CA LYS A 101 10.82 2.24 5.78
C LYS A 101 11.09 3.21 4.64
N LEU A 102 11.79 2.77 3.59
CA LEU A 102 12.07 3.62 2.41
C LEU A 102 10.79 4.01 1.67
N VAL A 103 9.88 3.06 1.50
CA VAL A 103 8.57 3.31 0.88
C VAL A 103 7.80 4.36 1.69
N ARG A 104 7.76 4.23 3.02
CA ARG A 104 7.07 5.17 3.91
C ARG A 104 7.71 6.56 3.91
N ASP A 105 9.04 6.63 3.99
CA ASP A 105 9.79 7.89 4.00
C ASP A 105 9.64 8.65 2.68
N SER A 106 9.58 7.94 1.55
CA SER A 106 9.38 8.55 0.22
C SER A 106 7.98 9.15 0.04
N ASN A 107 6.99 8.63 0.77
CA ASN A 107 5.60 9.10 0.74
C ASN A 107 5.32 10.24 1.74
N TRP A 108 6.31 10.69 2.52
CA TRP A 108 6.13 11.65 3.62
C TRP A 108 6.07 13.14 3.21
N GLY A 109 6.07 13.47 1.91
CA GLY A 109 6.17 14.87 1.46
C GLY A 109 5.14 15.33 0.43
N SER A 110 4.83 14.48 -0.55
CA SER A 110 3.91 14.82 -1.63
C SER A 110 3.03 13.61 -1.91
N ARG A 111 1.71 13.76 -1.73
CA ARG A 111 0.69 12.80 -2.21
C ARG A 111 0.56 12.83 -3.73
N ASP A 112 1.66 13.08 -4.43
CA ASP A 112 1.78 12.86 -5.85
C ASP A 112 2.15 11.39 -6.03
N TYR A 113 1.15 10.57 -6.35
CA TYR A 113 1.30 9.19 -6.81
C TYR A 113 2.12 9.06 -8.12
N MET A 114 2.79 10.13 -8.53
CA MET A 114 3.50 10.28 -9.80
C MET A 114 4.87 9.58 -9.78
N HIS A 115 5.44 9.32 -8.60
CA HIS A 115 6.73 8.64 -8.45
C HIS A 115 6.83 7.79 -7.17
N GLY A 116 6.48 6.50 -7.21
CA GLY A 116 6.94 5.57 -6.17
C GLY A 116 5.99 4.42 -5.86
N CYS A 117 6.54 3.20 -5.96
CA CYS A 117 5.98 1.90 -5.61
C CYS A 117 4.71 1.90 -4.73
N PHE A 118 3.62 1.31 -5.23
CA PHE A 118 2.42 1.10 -4.45
C PHE A 118 2.69 0.01 -3.41
N LEU A 119 2.36 0.27 -2.14
CA LEU A 119 2.55 -0.73 -1.08
C LEU A 119 1.83 -2.04 -1.44
N GLY A 120 0.66 -1.94 -2.10
CA GLY A 120 -0.11 -3.05 -2.66
C GLY A 120 0.68 -4.01 -3.57
N ASP A 121 1.79 -3.56 -4.15
CA ASP A 121 2.61 -4.36 -5.08
C ASP A 121 3.81 -5.03 -4.38
N ILE A 122 4.01 -4.79 -3.09
CA ILE A 122 5.06 -5.41 -2.28
C ILE A 122 4.46 -6.55 -1.44
N LEU A 123 5.07 -7.73 -1.49
CA LEU A 123 4.60 -8.90 -0.74
C LEU A 123 5.71 -9.56 0.07
N LEU A 124 5.37 -10.02 1.26
CA LEU A 124 6.13 -10.98 2.06
C LEU A 124 5.41 -12.32 2.04
N VAL A 125 6.12 -13.37 1.63
CA VAL A 125 5.61 -14.74 1.49
C VAL A 125 6.39 -15.67 2.41
N GLY A 126 5.66 -16.48 3.16
CA GLY A 126 6.25 -17.49 4.03
C GLY A 126 5.22 -18.08 4.98
N ASN A 127 5.66 -18.98 5.85
CA ASN A 127 4.81 -19.58 6.86
C ASN A 127 4.60 -18.63 8.05
N LYS A 128 3.33 -18.33 8.38
CA LYS A 128 2.94 -17.39 9.44
C LYS A 128 3.57 -17.72 10.80
N GLU A 129 3.52 -18.98 11.22
CA GLU A 129 4.02 -19.42 12.53
C GLU A 129 5.55 -19.25 12.63
N ARG A 130 6.26 -19.60 11.56
CA ARG A 130 7.73 -19.53 11.51
C ARG A 130 8.26 -18.11 11.29
N LEU A 131 7.54 -17.26 10.56
CA LEU A 131 7.90 -15.85 10.41
C LEU A 131 7.79 -15.12 11.74
N SER A 132 6.87 -15.58 12.61
CA SER A 132 6.66 -15.03 13.96
C SER A 132 6.52 -13.51 13.89
N LEU A 133 5.50 -13.07 13.15
CA LEU A 133 5.09 -11.67 13.07
C LEU A 133 4.14 -11.39 14.23
N ASP A 134 4.49 -10.42 15.07
CA ASP A 134 3.62 -9.94 16.13
C ASP A 134 2.42 -9.19 15.52
N VAL A 135 1.35 -8.97 16.29
CA VAL A 135 0.14 -8.29 15.80
C VAL A 135 0.44 -6.87 15.32
N ASP A 136 1.35 -6.19 16.00
CA ASP A 136 1.75 -4.80 15.71
C ASP A 136 2.99 -4.71 14.79
N ASP A 137 3.42 -5.84 14.20
CA ASP A 137 4.54 -5.83 13.25
C ASP A 137 4.09 -5.18 11.93
N ASP A 138 4.79 -4.12 11.53
CA ASP A 138 4.60 -3.40 10.27
C ASP A 138 4.62 -4.32 9.05
N LEU A 139 5.34 -5.44 9.11
CA LEU A 139 5.42 -6.41 8.03
C LEU A 139 4.08 -7.12 7.75
N ASN A 140 3.11 -7.08 8.67
CA ASN A 140 1.76 -7.57 8.40
C ASN A 140 1.11 -6.85 7.22
N GLU A 141 1.47 -5.58 6.97
CA GLU A 141 0.91 -4.80 5.86
C GLU A 141 1.23 -5.39 4.50
N ILE A 142 2.38 -6.06 4.36
CA ILE A 142 2.85 -6.70 3.13
C ILE A 142 2.77 -8.23 3.18
N PHE A 143 2.43 -8.84 4.32
CA PHE A 143 2.33 -10.29 4.45
C PHE A 143 1.13 -10.85 3.67
N LEU A 144 1.38 -11.77 2.73
CA LEU A 144 0.40 -12.25 1.76
C LEU A 144 -0.90 -12.75 2.40
N ASP A 145 -0.81 -13.64 3.38
CA ASP A 145 -2.01 -14.23 3.99
C ASP A 145 -2.81 -13.22 4.80
N HIS A 146 -2.13 -12.28 5.47
CA HIS A 146 -2.80 -11.19 6.19
C HIS A 146 -3.57 -10.30 5.20
N ARG A 147 -2.95 -9.92 4.08
CA ARG A 147 -3.60 -9.12 3.03
C ARG A 147 -4.83 -9.79 2.46
N VAL A 148 -4.75 -11.07 2.11
CA VAL A 148 -5.90 -11.80 1.56
C VAL A 148 -7.04 -11.82 2.58
N ALA A 149 -6.76 -12.02 3.87
CA ALA A 149 -7.78 -11.99 4.91
C ALA A 149 -8.46 -10.60 5.01
N ARG A 150 -7.67 -9.52 5.05
CA ARG A 150 -8.19 -8.14 5.13
C ARG A 150 -9.00 -7.74 3.90
N LEU A 151 -8.52 -8.08 2.70
CA LEU A 151 -9.24 -7.82 1.45
C LEU A 151 -10.51 -8.66 1.35
N SER A 152 -10.49 -9.93 1.80
CA SER A 152 -11.69 -10.77 1.80
C SER A 152 -12.78 -10.22 2.71
N GLU A 153 -12.43 -9.67 3.87
CA GLU A 153 -13.39 -9.01 4.77
C GLU A 153 -13.91 -7.70 4.15
N CYS A 154 -13.02 -6.88 3.59
CA CYS A 154 -13.35 -5.60 2.98
C CYS A 154 -14.21 -5.75 1.72
N LEU A 155 -14.01 -6.80 0.92
CA LEU A 155 -14.73 -7.03 -0.34
C LEU A 155 -15.94 -7.96 -0.17
N ASP A 156 -16.31 -8.33 1.05
CA ASP A 156 -17.50 -9.14 1.30
C ASP A 156 -18.78 -8.41 0.84
N LEU A 157 -19.60 -9.11 0.04
CA LEU A 157 -20.79 -8.54 -0.59
C LEU A 157 -21.89 -8.15 0.40
N ARG A 158 -21.90 -8.72 1.62
CA ARG A 158 -22.96 -8.51 2.63
C ARG A 158 -22.55 -7.53 3.70
N THR A 159 -21.28 -7.48 4.07
CA THR A 159 -20.82 -6.66 5.20
C THR A 159 -19.70 -5.68 4.84
N GLY A 160 -19.05 -5.87 3.69
CA GLY A 160 -17.88 -5.13 3.26
C GLY A 160 -18.16 -3.72 2.71
N TRP A 161 -17.19 -3.21 1.98
CA TRP A 161 -17.11 -1.86 1.45
C TRP A 161 -18.37 -1.41 0.72
N GLU A 162 -18.84 -2.18 -0.26
CA GLU A 162 -20.01 -1.81 -1.06
C GLU A 162 -21.28 -1.68 -0.19
N HIS A 163 -21.48 -2.62 0.74
CA HIS A 163 -22.60 -2.58 1.68
C HIS A 163 -22.51 -1.37 2.62
N LYS A 164 -21.31 -1.05 3.11
CA LYS A 164 -21.10 0.12 3.99
C LYS A 164 -21.24 1.44 3.26
N LEU A 165 -20.82 1.53 1.99
CA LEU A 165 -21.09 2.69 1.13
C LEU A 165 -22.60 2.89 0.97
N ALA A 166 -23.33 1.82 0.65
CA ALA A 166 -24.80 1.87 0.52
C ALA A 166 -25.48 2.27 1.84
N SER A 167 -24.97 1.77 2.97
CA SER A 167 -25.47 2.11 4.31
C SER A 167 -25.27 3.59 4.64
N MET A 168 -24.08 4.14 4.36
CA MET A 168 -23.80 5.56 4.59
C MET A 168 -24.61 6.47 3.66
N ILE A 169 -24.77 6.10 2.38
CA ILE A 169 -25.62 6.84 1.43
C ILE A 169 -27.05 6.91 1.97
N LYS A 170 -27.62 5.75 2.34
CA LYS A 170 -28.97 5.68 2.90
C LYS A 170 -29.08 6.50 4.18
N PHE A 171 -28.10 6.40 5.08
CA PHE A 171 -28.08 7.19 6.32
C PHE A 171 -28.09 8.69 6.03
N LEU A 172 -27.15 9.19 5.22
CA LEU A 172 -27.06 10.61 4.91
C LEU A 172 -28.29 11.13 4.16
N ASP A 173 -28.96 10.30 3.38
CA ASP A 173 -30.16 10.67 2.62
C ASP A 173 -31.44 10.65 3.49
N THR A 174 -31.66 9.58 4.26
CA THR A 174 -32.96 9.31 4.91
C THR A 174 -32.97 9.39 6.44
N CYS A 175 -31.87 9.76 7.11
CA CYS A 175 -31.78 9.70 8.59
C CYS A 175 -32.88 10.51 9.31
N ALA A 176 -33.26 11.70 8.82
CA ALA A 176 -34.31 12.50 9.46
C ALA A 176 -35.68 11.82 9.40
N PHE A 177 -35.99 11.15 8.29
CA PHE A 177 -37.21 10.35 8.16
C PHE A 177 -37.21 9.15 9.09
N GLU A 178 -36.08 8.44 9.20
CA GLU A 178 -35.95 7.30 10.11
C GLU A 178 -36.08 7.71 11.58
N TYR A 179 -35.57 8.89 11.96
CA TYR A 179 -35.76 9.46 13.29
C TYR A 179 -37.22 9.76 13.57
N ASN A 180 -37.90 10.49 12.69
CA ASN A 180 -39.30 10.87 12.86
C ASN A 180 -40.23 9.66 12.96
N ARG A 181 -39.93 8.59 12.23
CA ARG A 181 -40.66 7.32 12.38
C ARG A 181 -40.41 6.65 13.74
N CYS A 182 -39.18 6.68 14.25
CA CYS A 182 -38.84 6.07 15.55
C CYS A 182 -39.45 6.84 16.74
N THR A 183 -39.63 8.15 16.63
CA THR A 183 -40.16 9.00 17.70
C THR A 183 -41.69 9.13 17.67
N ALA A 184 -42.34 8.85 16.55
CA ALA A 184 -43.80 8.90 16.41
C ALA A 184 -44.55 7.94 17.36
N ASP A 185 -43.94 6.80 17.71
CA ASP A 185 -44.55 5.76 18.55
C ASP A 185 -44.11 5.82 20.03
N MET A 186 -43.32 6.82 20.42
CA MET A 186 -42.72 6.93 21.76
C MET A 186 -43.46 7.92 22.67
N ASP A 187 -43.58 7.60 23.95
CA ASP A 187 -44.01 8.57 24.97
C ASP A 187 -43.05 9.76 25.02
N SER A 188 -43.58 10.99 25.09
CA SER A 188 -42.79 12.24 24.94
C SER A 188 -41.66 12.43 25.94
N LYS A 189 -41.62 11.65 27.03
CA LYS A 189 -40.55 11.66 28.06
C LYS A 189 -39.39 10.70 27.74
N ALA A 190 -39.56 9.79 26.79
CA ALA A 190 -38.54 8.81 26.38
C ALA A 190 -37.90 9.13 25.01
N ALA A 191 -38.36 10.19 24.35
CA ALA A 191 -37.83 10.59 23.04
C ALA A 191 -36.40 11.11 23.15
N VAL A 192 -35.46 10.39 22.53
CA VAL A 192 -34.06 10.79 22.34
C VAL A 192 -34.02 11.97 21.36
N CYS A 193 -33.15 12.96 21.58
CA CYS A 193 -33.03 14.08 20.63
C CYS A 193 -32.41 13.64 19.29
N PHE A 194 -32.66 14.38 18.22
CA PHE A 194 -32.15 14.04 16.88
C PHE A 194 -30.62 13.88 16.84
N VAL A 195 -29.89 14.73 17.57
CA VAL A 195 -28.43 14.70 17.62
C VAL A 195 -27.90 13.42 18.26
N ASP A 196 -28.50 13.00 19.36
CA ASP A 196 -28.15 11.75 20.06
C ASP A 196 -28.58 10.51 19.26
N PHE A 197 -29.58 10.63 18.39
CA PHE A 197 -29.93 9.60 17.40
C PHE A 197 -28.91 9.54 16.25
N LEU A 198 -28.45 10.70 15.76
CA LEU A 198 -27.61 10.88 14.57
C LEU A 198 -26.17 10.44 14.81
N ARG A 199 -25.50 10.99 15.84
CA ARG A 199 -24.04 10.83 16.02
C ARG A 199 -23.58 9.37 16.15
N PRO A 200 -24.17 8.53 17.04
CA PRO A 200 -23.68 7.16 17.22
C PRO A 200 -23.87 6.30 15.96
N ARG A 201 -24.96 6.54 15.21
CA ARG A 201 -25.24 5.83 13.95
C ARG A 201 -24.28 6.23 12.85
N PHE A 202 -24.00 7.53 12.71
CA PHE A 202 -22.99 8.00 11.78
C PHE A 202 -21.63 7.38 12.10
N ASP A 203 -21.17 7.51 13.35
CA ASP A 203 -19.84 7.06 13.76
C ASP A 203 -19.67 5.55 13.56
N SER A 204 -20.71 4.76 13.87
CA SER A 204 -20.68 3.31 13.65
C SER A 204 -20.44 2.93 12.18
N ILE A 205 -20.99 3.68 11.21
CA ILE A 205 -20.78 3.39 9.79
C ILE A 205 -19.46 4.02 9.31
N ALA A 206 -19.17 5.24 9.75
CA ALA A 206 -18.00 6.00 9.32
C ALA A 206 -16.69 5.31 9.72
N VAL A 207 -16.57 4.80 10.96
CA VAL A 207 -15.37 4.07 11.40
C VAL A 207 -15.10 2.85 10.51
N THR A 208 -16.13 2.05 10.18
CA THR A 208 -15.95 0.90 9.29
C THR A 208 -15.53 1.31 7.88
N LEU A 209 -16.09 2.41 7.35
CA LEU A 209 -15.70 2.94 6.04
C LEU A 209 -14.27 3.47 6.05
N GLU A 210 -13.86 4.16 7.12
CA GLU A 210 -12.49 4.63 7.31
C GLU A 210 -11.51 3.46 7.32
N ASP A 211 -11.82 2.38 8.06
CA ASP A 211 -11.01 1.16 8.09
C ASP A 211 -10.89 0.51 6.71
N TYR A 212 -12.00 0.38 5.98
CA TYR A 212 -11.98 -0.21 4.63
C TYR A 212 -11.27 0.67 3.60
N ALA A 213 -11.39 1.99 3.70
CA ALA A 213 -10.63 2.93 2.87
C ALA A 213 -9.12 2.77 3.08
N VAL A 214 -8.68 2.57 4.33
CA VAL A 214 -7.29 2.26 4.65
C VAL A 214 -6.89 0.91 4.05
N ILE A 215 -7.68 -0.16 4.25
CA ILE A 215 -7.40 -1.50 3.67
C ILE A 215 -7.21 -1.42 2.15
N ILE A 216 -8.11 -0.73 1.46
CA ILE A 216 -8.06 -0.58 0.00
C ILE A 216 -6.79 0.18 -0.39
N SER A 217 -6.44 1.25 0.33
CA SER A 217 -5.27 2.07 0.01
C SER A 217 -3.94 1.38 0.31
N THR A 218 -3.90 0.46 1.29
CA THR A 218 -2.66 -0.21 1.73
C THR A 218 -2.44 -1.57 1.10
N HIS A 219 -3.49 -2.36 0.89
CA HIS A 219 -3.36 -3.78 0.52
C HIS A 219 -3.76 -4.11 -0.92
N LEU A 220 -4.53 -3.24 -1.58
CA LEU A 220 -4.95 -3.48 -2.96
C LEU A 220 -3.81 -3.18 -3.93
N PRO A 221 -3.43 -4.07 -4.87
CA PRO A 221 -2.40 -3.76 -5.85
C PRO A 221 -2.82 -2.61 -6.77
N ARG A 222 -1.83 -1.90 -7.33
CA ARG A 222 -2.08 -0.76 -8.21
C ARG A 222 -2.92 -1.11 -9.44
N GLU A 223 -2.75 -2.33 -9.97
CA GLU A 223 -3.53 -2.84 -11.10
C GLU A 223 -5.05 -2.84 -10.83
N PHE A 224 -5.45 -2.99 -9.56
CA PHE A 224 -6.85 -3.04 -9.16
C PHE A 224 -7.42 -1.69 -8.74
N ILE A 225 -6.67 -0.58 -8.77
CA ILE A 225 -7.18 0.72 -8.33
C ILE A 225 -6.69 1.87 -9.20
N SER A 226 -7.63 2.69 -9.65
CA SER A 226 -7.33 3.88 -10.46
C SER A 226 -6.93 5.08 -9.60
N ASP A 227 -6.18 6.03 -10.17
CA ASP A 227 -5.84 7.30 -9.51
C ASP A 227 -7.08 8.04 -9.03
N LEU A 228 -8.13 8.06 -9.85
CA LEU A 228 -9.37 8.73 -9.52
C LEU A 228 -10.08 8.06 -8.33
N GLU A 229 -10.06 6.73 -8.23
CA GLU A 229 -10.59 6.05 -7.04
C GLU A 229 -9.78 6.39 -5.78
N ILE A 230 -8.45 6.45 -5.87
CA ILE A 230 -7.58 6.86 -4.76
C ILE A 230 -7.91 8.29 -4.31
N GLU A 231 -8.05 9.22 -5.25
CA GLU A 231 -8.42 10.61 -4.95
C GLU A 231 -9.77 10.71 -4.23
N TYR A 232 -10.77 9.94 -4.67
CA TYR A 232 -12.09 9.93 -4.04
C TYR A 232 -12.09 9.23 -2.68
N ILE A 233 -11.24 8.22 -2.46
CA ILE A 233 -11.07 7.60 -1.15
C ILE A 233 -10.46 8.61 -0.16
N ASP A 234 -9.42 9.36 -0.56
CA ASP A 234 -8.83 10.42 0.29
C ASP A 234 -9.84 11.54 0.57
N LEU A 235 -10.60 11.94 -0.46
CA LEU A 235 -11.68 12.91 -0.30
C LEU A 235 -12.77 12.40 0.67
N LEU A 236 -13.15 11.12 0.58
CA LEU A 236 -14.11 10.52 1.48
C LEU A 236 -13.63 10.57 2.92
N LEU A 237 -12.39 10.17 3.20
CA LEU A 237 -11.81 10.22 4.54
C LEU A 237 -11.84 11.64 5.12
N LYS A 238 -11.46 12.64 4.31
CA LYS A 238 -11.56 14.06 4.69
C LYS A 238 -13.00 14.43 5.02
N LEU A 239 -13.94 14.15 4.11
CA LEU A 239 -15.36 14.50 4.29
C LEU A 239 -15.98 13.84 5.52
N LEU A 240 -15.71 12.55 5.78
CA LEU A 240 -16.18 11.86 6.98
C LEU A 240 -15.65 12.51 8.26
N SER A 241 -14.35 12.81 8.29
CA SER A 241 -13.72 13.48 9.44
C SER A 241 -14.28 14.88 9.70
N HIS A 242 -14.55 15.64 8.64
CA HIS A 242 -15.13 16.98 8.72
C HIS A 242 -16.60 16.91 9.14
N LEU A 243 -17.38 16.00 8.57
CA LEU A 243 -18.78 15.80 8.96
C LEU A 243 -18.88 15.44 10.44
N ARG A 244 -18.01 14.54 10.94
CA ARG A 244 -17.90 14.20 12.36
C ARG A 244 -17.67 15.44 13.23
N LYS A 245 -16.70 16.29 12.88
CA LYS A 245 -16.40 17.53 13.61
C LYS A 245 -17.57 18.52 13.62
N LEU A 246 -18.23 18.69 12.48
CA LEU A 246 -19.40 19.56 12.35
C LEU A 246 -20.58 19.05 13.19
N MET A 247 -20.85 17.75 13.17
CA MET A 247 -21.92 17.18 13.99
C MET A 247 -21.63 17.28 15.49
N SER A 248 -20.37 17.17 15.91
CA SER A 248 -19.97 17.27 17.33
C SER A 248 -20.00 18.70 17.89
N SER A 249 -19.84 19.72 17.04
CA SER A 249 -19.82 21.13 17.45
C SER A 249 -21.20 21.79 17.55
N MET A 250 -22.23 21.15 16.98
CA MET A 250 -23.61 21.64 17.01
C MET A 250 -24.33 21.28 18.32
N ASP A 251 -25.23 22.16 18.78
CA ASP A 251 -26.04 21.92 19.98
C ASP A 251 -27.02 20.75 19.78
N SER A 252 -27.15 19.92 20.81
CA SER A 252 -28.10 18.81 20.98
C SER A 252 -29.56 19.16 20.62
N ARG A 253 -29.96 20.43 20.75
CA ARG A 253 -31.32 20.93 20.48
C ARG A 253 -31.47 21.62 19.12
N SER A 254 -30.50 21.51 18.22
CA SER A 254 -30.57 22.20 16.93
C SER A 254 -31.67 21.62 16.04
N ILE A 255 -32.74 22.40 15.86
CA ILE A 255 -33.83 22.14 14.90
C ILE A 255 -33.29 22.27 13.47
N GLU A 256 -32.26 23.10 13.28
CA GLU A 256 -31.60 23.30 11.99
C GLU A 256 -30.92 22.03 11.47
N LEU A 257 -30.34 21.20 12.35
CA LEU A 257 -29.78 19.91 11.96
C LEU A 257 -30.84 18.99 11.35
N GLU A 258 -31.99 18.86 12.01
CA GLU A 258 -33.09 18.05 11.51
C GLU A 258 -33.60 18.59 10.16
N ARG A 259 -33.69 19.92 10.02
CA ARG A 259 -34.06 20.56 8.74
C ARG A 259 -33.07 20.27 7.62
N ILE A 260 -31.76 20.32 7.89
CA ILE A 260 -30.74 20.01 6.88
C ILE A 260 -30.90 18.58 6.40
N PHE A 261 -30.98 17.62 7.32
CA PHE A 261 -31.13 16.20 6.98
C PHE A 261 -32.51 15.84 6.42
N SER A 262 -33.53 16.68 6.62
CA SER A 262 -34.86 16.54 6.01
C SER A 262 -34.96 17.16 4.61
N SER A 263 -34.03 18.05 4.23
CA SER A 263 -34.06 18.67 2.92
C SER A 263 -33.78 17.62 1.83
N PRO A 264 -34.64 17.52 0.80
CA PRO A 264 -34.37 16.66 -0.35
C PRO A 264 -33.13 17.16 -1.11
N MET A 265 -32.44 16.25 -1.79
CA MET A 265 -31.35 16.61 -2.70
C MET A 265 -31.94 17.42 -3.88
N ASN A 266 -31.60 18.70 -4.00
CA ASN A 266 -31.76 19.39 -5.27
C ASN A 266 -30.54 19.03 -6.13
N THR A 267 -30.82 18.25 -7.17
CA THR A 267 -29.90 17.76 -8.18
C THR A 267 -29.46 18.88 -9.11
N ASP A 268 -28.32 19.48 -8.80
CA ASP A 268 -27.42 20.04 -9.81
C ASP A 268 -26.00 19.76 -9.30
N ILE A 269 -25.41 18.69 -9.83
CA ILE A 269 -24.11 18.14 -9.43
C ILE A 269 -23.02 19.07 -10.00
N PRO A 270 -22.26 19.84 -9.20
CA PRO A 270 -21.14 20.59 -9.72
C PRO A 270 -19.97 19.62 -9.97
N GLU A 271 -19.35 19.69 -11.14
CA GLU A 271 -18.11 18.99 -11.43
C GLU A 271 -17.02 19.31 -10.38
N ILE A 272 -16.31 18.26 -9.94
CA ILE A 272 -15.36 18.24 -8.80
C ILE A 272 -14.21 19.24 -8.91
N SER A 273 -13.85 19.64 -10.13
CA SER A 273 -12.83 20.66 -10.39
C SER A 273 -13.23 22.03 -9.81
N SER A 274 -14.53 22.35 -9.81
CA SER A 274 -15.05 23.59 -9.23
C SER A 274 -15.24 23.51 -7.70
N THR A 275 -15.45 22.30 -7.17
CA THR A 275 -15.75 22.06 -5.75
C THR A 275 -14.52 21.85 -4.88
N LYS A 276 -13.36 21.38 -5.39
CA LYS A 276 -12.14 21.20 -4.58
C LYS A 276 -11.66 22.51 -3.91
N ASN A 277 -11.65 23.62 -4.66
CA ASN A 277 -11.27 24.93 -4.09
C ASN A 277 -12.33 25.44 -3.10
N SER A 278 -13.61 25.30 -3.44
CA SER A 278 -14.72 25.69 -2.55
C SER A 278 -14.80 24.83 -1.28
N LEU A 279 -14.36 23.57 -1.32
CA LEU A 279 -14.34 22.67 -0.16
C LEU A 279 -13.22 23.02 0.80
N ASN A 280 -12.06 23.45 0.32
CA ASN A 280 -10.98 23.89 1.19
C ASN A 280 -11.38 25.13 2.01
N ASP A 281 -12.09 26.07 1.39
CA ASP A 281 -12.66 27.23 2.09
C ASP A 281 -13.67 26.77 3.15
N VAL A 282 -14.59 25.86 2.79
CA VAL A 282 -15.58 25.29 3.73
C VAL A 282 -14.95 24.46 4.85
N PHE A 283 -13.82 23.80 4.60
CA PHE A 283 -13.06 23.07 5.62
C PHE A 283 -12.35 24.00 6.61
N SER A 284 -12.08 25.25 6.21
CA SER A 284 -11.49 26.30 7.05
C SER A 284 -12.54 27.15 7.78
N GLU A 285 -13.77 27.20 7.26
CA GLU A 285 -14.90 27.86 7.92
C GLU A 285 -15.32 27.14 9.21
N GLY A 286 -15.84 27.90 10.17
CA GLY A 286 -16.40 27.36 11.42
C GLY A 286 -17.61 26.45 11.20
N ALA A 287 -18.06 25.81 12.27
CA ALA A 287 -19.24 24.94 12.23
C ALA A 287 -20.52 25.75 11.95
N THR A 288 -21.00 25.70 10.72
CA THR A 288 -22.23 26.37 10.29
C THR A 288 -23.18 25.36 9.64
N CYS A 289 -24.47 25.70 9.61
CA CYS A 289 -25.48 24.92 8.90
C CYS A 289 -25.16 24.80 7.40
N ARG A 290 -24.57 25.85 6.81
CA ARG A 290 -24.13 25.86 5.41
C ARG A 290 -22.98 24.89 5.17
N SER A 291 -21.94 24.92 6.01
CA SER A 291 -20.80 24.01 5.85
C SER A 291 -21.23 22.55 6.00
N LEU A 292 -22.12 22.25 6.95
CA LEU A 292 -22.69 20.91 7.09
C LEU A 292 -23.46 20.45 5.84
N GLN A 293 -24.31 21.31 5.27
CA GLN A 293 -25.07 20.98 4.08
C GLN A 293 -24.14 20.71 2.88
N VAL A 294 -23.12 21.55 2.67
CA VAL A 294 -22.14 21.38 1.59
C VAL A 294 -21.35 20.08 1.76
N VAL A 295 -20.82 19.80 2.97
CA VAL A 295 -20.05 18.59 3.25
C VAL A 295 -20.93 17.33 3.12
N ARG A 296 -22.19 17.38 3.55
CA ARG A 296 -23.14 16.26 3.38
C ARG A 296 -23.37 15.94 1.91
N ILE A 297 -23.60 16.94 1.06
CA ILE A 297 -23.80 16.76 -0.39
C ILE A 297 -22.54 16.18 -1.04
N ALA A 298 -21.38 16.79 -0.78
CA ALA A 298 -20.11 16.31 -1.30
C ALA A 298 -19.80 14.86 -0.86
N CYS A 299 -20.14 14.51 0.37
CA CYS A 299 -19.96 13.14 0.88
C CYS A 299 -20.86 12.15 0.13
N LEU A 300 -22.15 12.49 -0.08
CA LEU A 300 -23.07 11.69 -0.87
C LEU A 300 -22.57 11.48 -2.31
N ASP A 301 -22.13 12.54 -2.98
CA ASP A 301 -21.61 12.44 -4.36
C ASP A 301 -20.36 11.55 -4.42
N THR A 302 -19.45 11.71 -3.46
CA THR A 302 -18.22 10.90 -3.34
C THR A 302 -18.56 9.42 -3.12
N LEU A 303 -19.48 9.12 -2.20
CA LEU A 303 -19.94 7.76 -1.91
C LEU A 303 -20.63 7.13 -3.14
N GLN A 304 -21.46 7.89 -3.85
CA GLN A 304 -22.13 7.41 -5.06
C GLN A 304 -21.16 7.11 -6.20
N TYR A 305 -20.15 7.95 -6.40
CA TYR A 305 -19.08 7.68 -7.36
C TYR A 305 -18.36 6.38 -7.00
N LEU A 306 -17.84 6.27 -5.77
CA LEU A 306 -17.10 5.09 -5.31
C LEU A 306 -17.94 3.82 -5.41
N LYS A 307 -19.24 3.88 -5.11
CA LYS A 307 -20.14 2.73 -5.27
C LYS A 307 -20.30 2.31 -6.75
N ARG A 308 -20.25 3.25 -7.69
CA ARG A 308 -20.41 2.96 -9.13
C ARG A 308 -19.10 2.52 -9.78
N SER A 309 -17.97 3.13 -9.41
CA SER A 309 -16.66 2.84 -9.96
C SER A 309 -16.04 1.60 -9.34
N PHE A 310 -16.23 1.38 -8.03
CA PHE A 310 -15.54 0.32 -7.31
C PHE A 310 -16.28 -1.01 -7.31
N LYS A 311 -16.13 -1.80 -8.39
CA LYS A 311 -16.80 -3.11 -8.56
C LYS A 311 -15.82 -4.28 -8.51
N ARG A 312 -15.37 -4.66 -7.32
CA ARG A 312 -14.50 -5.83 -7.08
C ARG A 312 -15.11 -6.72 -6.01
N SER A 313 -15.15 -8.04 -6.25
CA SER A 313 -15.84 -9.00 -5.39
C SER A 313 -14.92 -9.96 -4.64
N SER A 314 -13.76 -10.31 -5.19
CA SER A 314 -12.80 -11.19 -4.51
C SER A 314 -11.41 -11.06 -5.09
N ILE A 315 -10.41 -11.01 -4.21
CA ILE A 315 -8.98 -10.98 -4.57
C ILE A 315 -8.28 -12.05 -3.74
N GLY A 316 -7.72 -13.05 -4.42
CA GLY A 316 -7.05 -14.18 -3.80
C GLY A 316 -5.52 -14.06 -3.82
N ARG A 317 -4.85 -15.08 -3.27
CA ARG A 317 -3.38 -15.17 -3.26
C ARG A 317 -2.79 -15.05 -4.67
N LYS A 318 -3.40 -15.72 -5.63
CA LYS A 318 -2.94 -15.77 -7.02
C LYS A 318 -2.96 -14.39 -7.67
N ASP A 319 -4.01 -13.61 -7.40
CA ASP A 319 -4.16 -12.26 -7.96
C ASP A 319 -3.08 -11.33 -7.39
N LEU A 320 -2.90 -11.32 -6.07
CA LEU A 320 -1.86 -10.51 -5.42
C LEU A 320 -0.45 -10.87 -5.89
N LEU A 321 -0.13 -12.16 -5.98
CA LEU A 321 1.20 -12.62 -6.42
C LEU A 321 1.51 -12.21 -7.86
N ARG A 322 0.51 -12.21 -8.76
CA ARG A 322 0.68 -11.82 -10.16
C ARG A 322 0.92 -10.32 -10.34
N CYS A 323 0.33 -9.49 -9.49
CA CYS A 323 0.50 -8.04 -9.55
C CYS A 323 1.77 -7.55 -8.83
N ALA A 324 2.41 -8.39 -8.02
CA ALA A 324 3.51 -7.95 -7.16
C ALA A 324 4.75 -7.52 -7.97
N SER A 325 5.27 -6.33 -7.67
CA SER A 325 6.55 -5.85 -8.21
C SER A 325 7.73 -6.27 -7.36
N LEU A 326 7.54 -6.54 -6.07
CA LEU A 326 8.59 -7.02 -5.18
C LEU A 326 8.05 -8.08 -4.23
N VAL A 327 8.66 -9.26 -4.27
CA VAL A 327 8.32 -10.39 -3.39
C VAL A 327 9.50 -10.70 -2.49
N PHE A 328 9.27 -10.72 -1.18
CA PHE A 328 10.20 -11.18 -0.16
C PHE A 328 9.83 -12.59 0.28
N CYS A 329 10.78 -13.51 0.31
CA CYS A 329 10.58 -14.83 0.91
C CYS A 329 11.91 -15.44 1.36
N THR A 330 11.87 -16.57 2.07
CA THR A 330 13.08 -17.39 2.21
C THR A 330 13.30 -18.19 0.92
N THR A 331 14.54 -18.59 0.63
CA THR A 331 14.85 -19.42 -0.55
C THR A 331 14.00 -20.69 -0.65
N SER A 332 13.77 -21.36 0.49
CA SER A 332 12.86 -22.52 0.55
C SER A 332 11.39 -22.15 0.29
N SER A 333 10.93 -20.98 0.75
CA SER A 333 9.56 -20.50 0.51
C SER A 333 9.33 -20.08 -0.94
N ALA A 334 10.38 -19.81 -1.72
CA ALA A 334 10.25 -19.55 -3.16
C ALA A 334 9.62 -20.73 -3.92
N ALA A 335 9.70 -21.96 -3.39
CA ALA A 335 8.99 -23.12 -3.91
C ALA A 335 7.48 -22.89 -4.04
N PHE A 336 6.90 -22.07 -3.16
CA PHE A 336 5.50 -21.69 -3.21
C PHE A 336 5.15 -20.93 -4.50
N LEU A 337 6.07 -20.11 -5.03
CA LEU A 337 5.82 -19.28 -6.22
C LEU A 337 5.67 -20.11 -7.49
N HIS A 338 6.34 -21.27 -7.58
CA HIS A 338 6.19 -22.23 -8.68
C HIS A 338 4.74 -22.72 -8.82
N SER A 339 4.02 -22.86 -7.71
CA SER A 339 2.62 -23.32 -7.73
C SER A 339 1.62 -22.30 -8.30
N PHE A 340 2.05 -21.04 -8.49
CA PHE A 340 1.23 -19.96 -9.04
C PHE A 340 1.64 -19.53 -10.45
N GLU A 341 2.61 -20.22 -11.07
CA GLU A 341 3.12 -19.93 -12.42
C GLU A 341 3.57 -18.46 -12.56
N ILE A 342 4.30 -17.97 -11.55
CA ILE A 342 4.81 -16.60 -11.53
C ILE A 342 5.98 -16.48 -12.50
N ASN A 343 5.80 -15.70 -13.57
CA ASN A 343 6.78 -15.56 -14.66
C ASN A 343 7.11 -14.10 -15.01
N HIS A 344 6.56 -13.12 -14.28
CA HIS A 344 6.79 -11.70 -14.52
C HIS A 344 7.99 -11.15 -13.74
N LEU A 345 8.50 -11.88 -12.74
CA LEU A 345 9.68 -11.49 -11.95
C LEU A 345 10.94 -11.63 -12.80
N SER A 346 11.69 -10.54 -12.97
CA SER A 346 12.83 -10.47 -13.90
C SER A 346 14.19 -10.46 -13.20
N VAL A 347 14.21 -10.09 -11.92
CA VAL A 347 15.44 -9.97 -11.12
C VAL A 347 15.33 -10.80 -9.84
N LEU A 348 16.31 -11.66 -9.60
CA LEU A 348 16.48 -12.35 -8.33
C LEU A 348 17.55 -11.65 -7.49
N VAL A 349 17.25 -11.34 -6.24
CA VAL A 349 18.20 -10.79 -5.27
C VAL A 349 18.26 -11.75 -4.10
N ILE A 350 19.44 -12.25 -3.76
CA ILE A 350 19.63 -13.16 -2.62
C ILE A 350 20.51 -12.48 -1.59
N ASP A 351 19.95 -12.09 -0.45
CA ASP A 351 20.73 -11.64 0.71
C ASP A 351 21.26 -12.85 1.50
N GLU A 352 22.42 -12.68 2.12
CA GLU A 352 23.18 -13.75 2.77
C GLU A 352 23.44 -14.97 1.87
N ALA A 353 23.64 -14.77 0.57
CA ALA A 353 23.85 -15.84 -0.41
C ALA A 353 24.99 -16.81 -0.05
N ALA A 354 26.01 -16.33 0.66
CA ALA A 354 27.13 -17.15 1.14
C ALA A 354 26.75 -18.16 2.24
N GLN A 355 25.59 -17.99 2.88
CA GLN A 355 25.08 -18.90 3.92
C GLN A 355 24.08 -19.93 3.39
N ILE A 356 23.79 -19.90 2.08
CA ILE A 356 22.76 -20.72 1.44
C ILE A 356 23.40 -21.91 0.73
N LYS A 357 22.76 -23.08 0.79
CA LYS A 357 23.23 -24.24 0.03
C LYS A 357 22.89 -24.08 -1.45
N GLU A 358 23.70 -24.64 -2.33
CA GLU A 358 23.43 -24.62 -3.78
C GLU A 358 22.05 -25.18 -4.15
N CYS A 359 21.59 -26.23 -3.46
CA CYS A 359 20.26 -26.79 -3.68
C CYS A 359 19.12 -25.84 -3.25
N GLU A 360 19.36 -24.95 -2.29
CA GLU A 360 18.38 -23.96 -1.84
C GLU A 360 18.34 -22.75 -2.79
N SER A 361 19.50 -22.32 -3.33
CA SER A 361 19.54 -21.24 -4.33
C SER A 361 18.96 -21.68 -5.68
N ALA A 362 19.03 -22.98 -6.01
CA ALA A 362 18.41 -23.53 -7.21
C ALA A 362 16.87 -23.33 -7.24
N ILE A 363 16.20 -23.30 -6.09
CA ILE A 363 14.72 -23.18 -6.01
C ILE A 363 14.23 -21.86 -6.65
N PRO A 364 14.69 -20.67 -6.22
CA PRO A 364 14.29 -19.43 -6.87
C PRO A 364 14.91 -19.27 -8.27
N LEU A 365 16.12 -19.79 -8.53
CA LEU A 365 16.79 -19.67 -9.83
C LEU A 365 16.05 -20.40 -10.96
N GLN A 366 15.23 -21.39 -10.64
CA GLN A 366 14.41 -22.13 -11.59
C GLN A 366 13.08 -21.44 -11.93
N LEU A 367 12.75 -20.31 -11.32
CA LEU A 367 11.53 -19.57 -11.67
C LEU A 367 11.63 -18.99 -13.08
N ASP A 368 10.55 -19.16 -13.84
CA ASP A 368 10.45 -18.62 -15.18
C ASP A 368 10.51 -17.09 -15.20
N GLY A 369 11.06 -16.52 -16.26
CA GLY A 369 11.12 -15.06 -16.46
C GLY A 369 12.33 -14.36 -15.85
N LEU A 370 13.06 -15.01 -14.94
CA LEU A 370 14.29 -14.46 -14.36
C LEU A 370 15.37 -14.24 -15.42
N ARG A 371 15.90 -13.02 -15.48
CA ARG A 371 16.98 -12.63 -16.40
C ARG A 371 18.31 -12.42 -15.69
N HIS A 372 18.24 -11.85 -14.49
CA HIS A 372 19.42 -11.46 -13.73
C HIS A 372 19.33 -11.94 -12.30
N ALA A 373 20.47 -12.28 -11.71
CA ALA A 373 20.58 -12.57 -10.29
C ALA A 373 21.66 -11.69 -9.65
N VAL A 374 21.37 -11.11 -8.49
CA VAL A 374 22.33 -10.42 -7.63
C VAL A 374 22.45 -11.22 -6.34
N LEU A 375 23.61 -11.81 -6.12
CA LEU A 375 23.94 -12.56 -4.92
C LEU A 375 24.72 -11.64 -3.98
N ILE A 376 24.26 -11.50 -2.75
CA ILE A 376 24.90 -10.65 -1.75
C ILE A 376 25.33 -11.51 -0.56
N GLY A 377 26.61 -11.49 -0.23
CA GLY A 377 27.12 -12.29 0.87
C GLY A 377 28.64 -12.25 0.98
N ASP A 378 29.15 -12.75 2.10
CA ASP A 378 30.57 -12.91 2.34
C ASP A 378 30.80 -14.30 2.93
N GLU A 379 31.58 -15.13 2.23
CA GLU A 379 31.95 -16.49 2.64
C GLU A 379 32.74 -16.52 3.96
N ARG A 380 33.35 -15.38 4.35
CA ARG A 380 34.09 -15.23 5.61
C ARG A 380 33.19 -14.78 6.76
N GLN A 381 31.92 -14.46 6.52
CA GLN A 381 30.98 -14.12 7.57
C GLN A 381 30.48 -15.39 8.26
N LEU A 382 30.74 -15.50 9.57
CA LEU A 382 30.29 -16.63 10.37
C LEU A 382 28.75 -16.68 10.41
N CYS A 383 28.20 -17.88 10.24
CA CYS A 383 26.79 -18.14 10.49
C CYS A 383 26.45 -17.93 11.98
N ALA A 384 25.20 -17.60 12.27
CA ALA A 384 24.72 -17.51 13.65
C ALA A 384 24.99 -18.82 14.39
N THR A 385 25.73 -18.74 15.51
CA THR A 385 26.08 -19.92 16.30
C THR A 385 24.95 -20.24 17.27
N VAL A 386 24.23 -21.35 17.03
CA VAL A 386 23.26 -21.86 18.00
C VAL A 386 24.03 -22.52 19.14
N LYS A 387 24.08 -21.87 20.31
CA LYS A 387 24.54 -22.54 21.54
C LYS A 387 23.39 -23.39 22.05
N SER A 388 23.54 -24.72 22.04
CA SER A 388 22.64 -25.59 22.79
C SER A 388 22.68 -25.17 24.26
N LYS A 389 21.50 -25.00 24.87
CA LYS A 389 21.41 -24.96 26.33
C LYS A 389 21.68 -26.33 26.92
#